data_AF-A0A7X8PU06-F1
#
_entry.id   AF-A0A7X8PU06-F1
#
_cell.length_a   1.000
_cell.length_b   1.000
_cell.length_c   1.000
_cell.angle_alpha   90.00
_cell.angle_beta   90.00
_cell.angle_gamma   90.00
#
_symmetry.space_group_name_H-M   'P 1'
#
loop_
_entity.id
_entity.type
_entity.pdbx_description
1 polymer ?
#
loop_
_entity_poly.entity_id
_entity_poly.type
_entity_poly.pdbx_seq_one_letter_code
_entity_poly.pdbx_strand_id
1 'polypeptide(L)'
;MKRLSVVLNLIIISSIIVKGQESIMIVPPKIELNYNHCDSASTYISDLLDKVKSWEYQTDFKFYKDNVISVDLNNDGICEYILKYYDGGANIIEEFYEVKNNELKIIGTFWERSYSWLERFNDYPQLLVIYYDGEKTNPIWKFSVLRYNGEKYAVYYSPDLTYGGLQNLGLKYYKQKKYKLAEICFRNVITVYSDSNSIDINNLALSLMKQNKNDEAENLLLKELTKRKSADTFYNLSLVYKNKGDVENELKYLTKSNNLVESDFKTKRIKYLKLK
;
A
#
# COMPACT_ATOMS: atom_id res chain seq x y z
N MET A 1 -32.60 30.09 6.94
CA MET A 1 -31.32 29.42 7.21
C MET A 1 -31.10 28.34 6.14
N LYS A 2 -30.35 28.66 5.08
CA LYS A 2 -29.98 27.71 4.02
C LYS A 2 -28.62 27.11 4.40
N ARG A 3 -28.55 25.79 4.62
CA ARG A 3 -27.27 25.08 4.76
C ARG A 3 -26.64 24.96 3.37
N LEU A 4 -25.49 25.61 3.18
CA LEU A 4 -24.63 25.39 2.01
C LEU A 4 -24.16 23.93 2.02
N SER A 5 -24.54 23.18 0.99
CA SER A 5 -23.90 21.91 0.65
C SER A 5 -22.55 22.23 0.01
N VAL A 6 -21.46 21.84 0.68
CA VAL A 6 -20.12 21.86 0.11
C VAL A 6 -20.03 20.64 -0.80
N VAL A 7 -20.11 20.87 -2.11
CA VAL A 7 -19.86 19.85 -3.13
C VAL A 7 -18.37 19.51 -3.07
N LEU A 8 -18.07 18.32 -2.57
CA LEU A 8 -16.74 17.74 -2.58
C LEU A 8 -16.38 17.44 -4.05
N ASN A 9 -15.39 18.16 -4.60
CA ASN A 9 -14.85 17.88 -5.92
C ASN A 9 -14.19 16.51 -5.94
N LEU A 10 -14.91 15.50 -6.41
CA LEU A 10 -14.35 14.21 -6.83
C LEU A 10 -13.43 14.47 -8.03
N ILE A 11 -12.12 14.46 -7.78
CA ILE A 11 -11.13 14.36 -8.86
C ILE A 11 -11.25 12.95 -9.43
N ILE A 12 -12.03 12.82 -10.50
CA ILE A 12 -11.99 11.66 -11.38
C ILE A 12 -10.59 11.68 -12.00
N ILE A 13 -9.70 10.81 -11.53
CA ILE A 13 -8.49 10.49 -12.29
C ILE A 13 -8.97 9.69 -13.49
N SER A 14 -9.35 10.40 -14.56
CA SER A 14 -9.55 9.81 -15.86
C SER A 14 -8.24 9.11 -16.23
N SER A 15 -8.26 7.80 -16.31
CA SER A 15 -7.21 7.02 -16.96
C SER A 15 -7.06 7.58 -18.36
N ILE A 16 -5.95 8.29 -18.60
CA ILE A 16 -5.57 8.67 -19.96
C ILE A 16 -5.13 7.37 -20.63
N ILE A 17 -6.06 6.71 -21.31
CA ILE A 17 -5.78 5.56 -22.16
C ILE A 17 -5.13 6.12 -23.43
N VAL A 18 -3.82 6.32 -23.38
CA VAL A 18 -3.01 6.41 -24.60
C VAL A 18 -2.82 4.97 -25.09
N LYS A 19 -3.44 4.62 -26.23
CA LYS A 19 -3.22 3.33 -26.91
C LYS A 19 -1.71 3.05 -27.00
N GLY A 20 -1.27 1.97 -26.37
CA GLY A 20 0.13 1.48 -26.44
C GLY A 20 1.02 1.79 -25.23
N GLN A 21 0.52 2.45 -24.18
CA GLN A 21 1.23 2.56 -22.91
C GLN A 21 0.39 1.86 -21.84
N GLU A 22 0.91 0.79 -21.22
CA GLU A 22 0.29 0.19 -20.04
C GLU A 22 0.01 1.31 -19.02
N SER A 23 -1.28 1.54 -18.73
CA SER A 23 -1.68 2.57 -17.79
C SER A 23 -1.34 2.09 -16.39
N ILE A 24 -0.20 2.55 -15.85
CA ILE A 24 0.17 2.24 -14.48
C ILE A 24 -0.72 3.04 -13.52
N MET A 25 -1.42 2.30 -12.66
CA MET A 25 -2.28 2.87 -11.63
C MET A 25 -1.49 3.10 -10.34
N ILE A 26 -1.79 4.16 -9.59
CA ILE A 26 -1.37 4.27 -8.19
C ILE A 26 -2.18 3.29 -7.32
N VAL A 27 -1.49 2.38 -6.63
CA VAL A 27 -2.11 1.50 -5.64
C VAL A 27 -2.52 2.37 -4.44
N PRO A 28 -3.81 2.36 -4.05
CA PRO A 28 -4.27 3.14 -2.91
C PRO A 28 -3.49 2.83 -1.62
N PRO A 29 -3.42 3.76 -0.66
CA PRO A 29 -2.81 3.51 0.65
C PRO A 29 -3.44 2.32 1.39
N LYS A 30 -2.61 1.61 2.16
CA LYS A 30 -3.08 0.57 3.09
C LYS A 30 -3.83 1.22 4.27
N ILE A 31 -4.91 0.59 4.71
CA ILE A 31 -5.70 1.01 5.88
C ILE A 31 -5.81 -0.14 6.88
N GLU A 32 -6.14 0.20 8.12
CA GLU A 32 -6.58 -0.77 9.14
C GLU A 32 -8.09 -0.68 9.27
N LEU A 33 -8.76 -1.82 9.41
CA LEU A 33 -10.19 -1.87 9.68
C LEU A 33 -10.47 -1.68 11.17
N ASN A 34 -11.58 -1.01 11.47
CA ASN A 34 -12.10 -0.90 12.81
C ASN A 34 -13.12 -2.03 13.07
N TYR A 35 -12.82 -2.90 14.02
CA TYR A 35 -13.64 -4.07 14.35
C TYR A 35 -14.63 -3.81 15.51
N ASN A 36 -14.67 -2.60 16.07
CA ASN A 36 -15.35 -2.33 17.35
C ASN A 36 -16.87 -2.10 17.25
N HIS A 37 -17.49 -2.22 16.07
CA HIS A 37 -18.86 -1.77 15.83
C HIS A 37 -19.86 -2.87 15.44
N CYS A 38 -19.46 -4.14 15.53
CA CYS A 38 -20.29 -5.26 15.09
C CYS A 38 -20.68 -6.20 16.23
N ASP A 39 -21.96 -6.63 16.23
CA ASP A 39 -22.49 -7.56 17.22
C ASP A 39 -21.83 -8.93 17.09
N SER A 40 -21.13 -9.34 18.15
CA SER A 40 -20.44 -10.63 18.23
C SER A 40 -21.37 -11.79 18.64
N ALA A 41 -22.66 -11.53 18.91
CA ALA A 41 -23.65 -12.53 19.32
C ALA A 41 -24.68 -12.88 18.23
N SER A 42 -24.44 -12.50 16.97
CA SER A 42 -25.37 -12.77 15.86
C SER A 42 -25.55 -14.26 15.54
N THR A 43 -26.75 -14.66 15.08
CA THR A 43 -27.05 -16.05 14.65
C THR A 43 -26.14 -16.51 13.52
N TYR A 44 -25.75 -15.61 12.61
CA TYR A 44 -24.85 -15.91 11.50
C TYR A 44 -23.47 -16.41 11.95
N ILE A 45 -22.97 -15.94 13.10
CA ILE A 45 -21.73 -16.46 13.68
C ILE A 45 -21.91 -17.93 14.07
N SER A 46 -23.04 -18.27 14.70
CA SER A 46 -23.34 -19.65 15.06
C SER A 46 -23.47 -20.55 13.83
N ASP A 47 -24.16 -20.07 12.79
CA ASP A 47 -24.31 -20.80 11.52
C ASP A 47 -22.95 -21.08 10.86
N LEU A 48 -22.05 -20.09 10.82
CA LEU A 48 -20.70 -20.25 10.28
C LEU A 48 -19.85 -21.21 11.11
N LEU A 49 -19.95 -21.15 12.44
CA LEU A 49 -19.22 -22.07 13.33
C LEU A 49 -19.73 -23.51 13.20
N ASP A 50 -21.04 -23.71 13.05
CA ASP A 50 -21.63 -25.03 12.83
C ASP A 50 -21.26 -25.61 11.47
N LYS A 51 -21.17 -24.76 10.43
CA LYS A 51 -20.62 -25.14 9.11
C LYS A 51 -19.21 -25.72 9.26
N VAL A 52 -18.31 -25.08 10.01
CA VAL A 52 -16.93 -25.59 10.21
C VAL A 52 -16.89 -26.89 11.01
N LYS A 53 -17.71 -27.04 12.06
CA LYS A 53 -17.77 -28.30 12.84
C LYS A 53 -18.12 -29.50 11.96
N SER A 54 -18.95 -29.31 10.94
CA SER A 54 -19.38 -30.37 10.02
C SER A 54 -18.25 -30.87 9.10
N TRP A 55 -17.14 -30.12 8.99
CA TRP A 55 -16.09 -30.41 8.01
C TRP A 55 -15.06 -31.44 8.47
N GLU A 56 -15.14 -31.99 9.68
CA GLU A 56 -14.20 -33.01 10.23
C GLU A 56 -12.70 -32.61 10.29
N TYR A 57 -12.27 -31.53 9.62
CA TYR A 57 -10.87 -31.14 9.43
C TYR A 57 -10.22 -30.41 10.62
N GLN A 58 -10.91 -30.18 11.74
CA GLN A 58 -10.38 -29.37 12.86
C GLN A 58 -10.61 -30.02 14.24
N THR A 59 -9.55 -30.57 14.83
CA THR A 59 -9.59 -31.24 16.14
C THR A 59 -9.19 -30.34 17.32
N ASP A 60 -8.81 -29.08 17.10
CA ASP A 60 -8.34 -28.18 18.17
C ASP A 60 -9.38 -27.09 18.50
N PHE A 61 -9.99 -27.22 19.69
CA PHE A 61 -10.97 -26.30 20.28
C PHE A 61 -10.51 -24.84 20.30
N LYS A 62 -9.19 -24.58 20.30
CA LYS A 62 -8.61 -23.24 20.31
C LYS A 62 -8.93 -22.43 19.05
N PHE A 63 -9.17 -23.09 17.91
CA PHE A 63 -9.54 -22.39 16.67
C PHE A 63 -11.00 -21.92 16.74
N TYR A 64 -11.92 -22.73 17.26
CA TYR A 64 -13.37 -22.51 17.13
C TYR A 64 -13.92 -21.20 17.73
N LYS A 65 -13.32 -20.63 18.79
CA LYS A 65 -13.88 -19.44 19.45
C LYS A 65 -13.49 -18.11 18.81
N ASP A 66 -12.38 -18.08 18.07
CA ASP A 66 -11.83 -16.85 17.46
C ASP A 66 -11.85 -16.91 15.91
N ASN A 67 -12.59 -17.86 15.32
CA ASN A 67 -12.60 -18.15 13.88
C ASN A 67 -13.55 -17.26 13.07
N VAL A 68 -14.45 -16.49 13.69
CA VAL A 68 -15.34 -15.58 12.95
C VAL A 68 -15.08 -14.16 13.42
N ILE A 69 -14.67 -13.30 12.51
CA ILE A 69 -14.57 -11.86 12.73
C ILE A 69 -15.82 -11.22 12.15
N SER A 70 -16.57 -10.48 12.96
CA SER A 70 -17.61 -9.58 12.46
C SER A 70 -17.02 -8.19 12.24
N VAL A 71 -17.37 -7.56 11.12
CA VAL A 71 -16.84 -6.26 10.72
C VAL A 71 -17.81 -5.57 9.77
N ASP A 72 -18.04 -4.28 9.98
CA ASP A 72 -18.80 -3.44 9.06
C ASP A 72 -17.85 -2.97 7.95
N LEU A 73 -17.77 -3.75 6.87
CA LEU A 73 -16.87 -3.51 5.76
C LEU A 73 -17.33 -2.34 4.92
N ASN A 74 -18.58 -1.91 4.93
CA ASN A 74 -19.07 -0.85 4.04
C ASN A 74 -19.57 0.41 4.77
N ASN A 75 -19.55 0.41 6.11
CA ASN A 75 -20.07 1.42 7.02
C ASN A 75 -21.59 1.65 6.92
N ASP A 76 -22.38 0.64 6.57
CA ASP A 76 -23.84 0.71 6.51
C ASP A 76 -24.53 0.30 7.83
N GLY A 77 -23.76 -0.15 8.82
CA GLY A 77 -24.25 -0.65 10.11
C GLY A 77 -24.67 -2.12 10.10
N ILE A 78 -24.52 -2.83 8.98
CA ILE A 78 -24.73 -4.27 8.84
C ILE A 78 -23.36 -4.96 8.83
N CYS A 79 -23.23 -6.04 9.58
CA CYS A 79 -21.96 -6.76 9.68
C CYS A 79 -21.76 -7.72 8.51
N GLU A 80 -20.56 -7.67 7.94
CA GLU A 80 -19.95 -8.77 7.23
C GLU A 80 -19.17 -9.68 8.19
N TYR A 81 -18.88 -10.88 7.71
CA TYR A 81 -18.21 -11.92 8.50
C TYR A 81 -17.00 -12.46 7.75
N ILE A 82 -15.88 -12.58 8.44
CA ILE A 82 -14.68 -13.25 7.94
C ILE A 82 -14.53 -14.55 8.73
N LEU A 83 -14.81 -15.66 8.07
CA LEU A 83 -14.64 -17.01 8.61
C LEU A 83 -13.22 -17.50 8.31
N LYS A 84 -12.47 -17.80 9.35
CA LYS A 84 -11.14 -18.41 9.30
C LYS A 84 -11.22 -19.90 9.56
N TYR A 85 -10.59 -20.70 8.72
CA TYR A 85 -10.54 -22.15 8.91
C TYR A 85 -9.32 -22.78 8.22
N TYR A 86 -8.89 -23.91 8.75
CA TYR A 86 -7.94 -24.82 8.14
C TYR A 86 -8.68 -25.96 7.42
N ASP A 87 -8.28 -26.26 6.19
CA ASP A 87 -8.90 -27.28 5.32
C ASP A 87 -8.00 -28.49 5.05
N GLY A 88 -6.87 -28.61 5.77
CA GLY A 88 -5.85 -29.63 5.50
C GLY A 88 -4.73 -29.16 4.57
N GLY A 89 -4.83 -27.95 4.01
CA GLY A 89 -3.83 -27.35 3.13
C GLY A 89 -2.62 -26.74 3.86
N ALA A 90 -1.81 -25.97 3.13
CA ALA A 90 -0.62 -25.32 3.71
C ALA A 90 -0.92 -24.00 4.44
N ASN A 91 -2.10 -23.41 4.22
CA ASN A 91 -2.47 -22.09 4.69
C ASN A 91 -3.84 -22.10 5.37
N ILE A 92 -4.06 -21.17 6.28
CA ILE A 92 -5.40 -20.85 6.79
C ILE A 92 -6.18 -20.14 5.68
N ILE A 93 -7.43 -20.53 5.49
CA ILE A 93 -8.37 -19.89 4.57
C ILE A 93 -9.21 -18.88 5.33
N GLU A 94 -9.46 -17.74 4.70
CA GLU A 94 -10.43 -16.74 5.13
C GLU A 94 -11.50 -16.58 4.05
N GLU A 95 -12.73 -16.97 4.37
CA GLU A 95 -13.92 -16.71 3.56
C GLU A 95 -14.65 -15.48 4.08
N PHE A 96 -14.92 -14.53 3.19
CA PHE A 96 -15.64 -13.30 3.52
C PHE A 96 -17.09 -13.48 3.13
N TYR A 97 -17.98 -13.03 4.01
CA TYR A 97 -19.42 -13.16 3.87
C TYR A 97 -20.12 -11.83 4.04
N GLU A 98 -21.13 -11.61 3.21
CA GLU A 98 -22.12 -10.55 3.35
C GLU A 98 -23.48 -11.17 3.65
N VAL A 99 -24.31 -10.47 4.43
CA VAL A 99 -25.70 -10.85 4.66
C VAL A 99 -26.58 -10.19 3.62
N LYS A 100 -27.17 -10.99 2.72
CA LYS A 100 -28.15 -10.53 1.73
C LYS A 100 -29.43 -11.32 1.84
N ASN A 101 -30.56 -10.62 1.97
CA ASN A 101 -31.88 -11.24 2.12
C ASN A 101 -31.94 -12.28 3.24
N ASN A 102 -31.31 -11.98 4.38
CA ASN A 102 -31.15 -12.88 5.54
C ASN A 102 -30.36 -14.17 5.27
N GLU A 103 -29.52 -14.19 4.22
CA GLU A 103 -28.65 -15.31 3.89
C GLU A 103 -27.20 -14.86 3.82
N LEU A 104 -26.29 -15.73 4.29
CA LEU A 104 -24.85 -15.56 4.14
C LEU A 104 -24.43 -15.84 2.69
N LYS A 105 -23.79 -14.87 2.05
CA LYS A 105 -23.23 -14.99 0.70
C LYS A 105 -21.72 -14.80 0.74
N ILE A 106 -20.98 -15.74 0.17
CA ILE A 106 -19.52 -15.62 0.05
C ILE A 106 -19.22 -14.49 -0.94
N ILE A 107 -18.49 -13.49 -0.47
CA ILE A 107 -18.03 -12.34 -1.25
C ILE A 107 -16.51 -12.38 -1.52
N GLY A 108 -15.79 -13.37 -1.00
CA GLY A 108 -14.38 -13.57 -1.28
C GLY A 108 -13.79 -14.76 -0.52
N THR A 109 -12.70 -15.33 -1.04
CA THR A 109 -11.94 -16.40 -0.39
C THR A 109 -10.46 -16.12 -0.59
N PHE A 110 -9.72 -16.04 0.51
CA PHE A 110 -8.32 -15.66 0.52
C PHE A 110 -7.52 -16.57 1.45
N TRP A 111 -6.20 -16.62 1.27
CA TRP A 111 -5.34 -17.18 2.31
C TRP A 111 -5.07 -16.13 3.37
N GLU A 112 -5.01 -16.54 4.64
CA GLU A 112 -4.65 -15.65 5.74
C GLU A 112 -3.32 -14.95 5.41
N ARG A 113 -3.26 -13.64 5.64
CA ARG A 113 -2.08 -12.79 5.39
C ARG A 113 -1.64 -12.66 3.92
N SER A 114 -2.40 -13.20 2.97
CA SER A 114 -2.12 -13.01 1.52
C SER A 114 -2.60 -11.67 0.97
N TYR A 115 -3.30 -10.87 1.78
CA TYR A 115 -3.86 -9.60 1.37
C TYR A 115 -3.67 -8.49 2.42
N SER A 116 -3.93 -7.26 2.01
CA SER A 116 -4.01 -6.08 2.88
C SER A 116 -5.21 -5.22 2.48
N TRP A 117 -5.85 -4.60 3.45
CA TRP A 117 -6.90 -3.62 3.21
C TRP A 117 -6.32 -2.33 2.65
N LEU A 118 -6.94 -1.83 1.61
CA LEU A 118 -6.64 -0.56 0.97
C LEU A 118 -7.81 0.41 1.14
N GLU A 119 -7.56 1.70 0.93
CA GLU A 119 -8.60 2.74 0.95
C GLU A 119 -9.87 2.33 0.17
N ARG A 120 -11.02 2.76 0.69
CA ARG A 120 -12.34 2.40 0.16
C ARG A 120 -12.55 2.94 -1.25
N PHE A 121 -13.25 2.15 -2.06
CA PHE A 121 -13.76 2.58 -3.36
C PHE A 121 -15.27 2.40 -3.34
N ASN A 122 -15.99 3.51 -3.44
CA ASN A 122 -17.37 3.62 -2.95
C ASN A 122 -17.38 3.28 -1.44
N ASP A 123 -18.14 2.27 -1.05
CA ASP A 123 -18.35 1.95 0.36
C ASP A 123 -17.39 0.86 0.86
N TYR A 124 -16.99 -0.10 0.02
CA TYR A 124 -16.13 -1.21 0.43
C TYR A 124 -14.62 -0.88 0.36
N PRO A 125 -13.82 -1.37 1.32
CA PRO A 125 -12.36 -1.32 1.24
C PRO A 125 -11.90 -2.17 0.05
N GLN A 126 -10.83 -1.71 -0.61
CA GLN A 126 -10.19 -2.50 -1.66
C GLN A 126 -9.22 -3.51 -1.04
N LEU A 127 -8.84 -4.54 -1.79
CA LEU A 127 -7.88 -5.54 -1.33
C LEU A 127 -6.63 -5.50 -2.20
N LEU A 128 -5.47 -5.32 -1.59
CA LEU A 128 -4.18 -5.65 -2.19
C LEU A 128 -3.93 -7.12 -1.95
N VAL A 129 -3.85 -7.94 -2.99
CA VAL A 129 -3.49 -9.36 -2.91
C VAL A 129 -2.09 -9.55 -3.49
N ILE A 130 -1.18 -10.14 -2.72
CA ILE A 130 0.16 -10.50 -3.18
C ILE A 130 0.16 -12.00 -3.45
N TYR A 131 0.58 -12.37 -4.65
CA TYR A 131 0.61 -13.77 -5.09
C TYR A 131 1.93 -14.06 -5.81
N TYR A 132 2.28 -15.34 -5.89
CA TYR A 132 3.41 -15.77 -6.71
C TYR A 132 2.92 -16.48 -7.96
N ASP A 133 3.67 -16.29 -9.03
CA ASP A 133 3.55 -17.04 -10.27
C ASP A 133 4.80 -17.94 -10.43
N GLY A 134 4.67 -19.03 -11.19
CA GLY A 134 5.72 -20.03 -11.36
C GLY A 134 5.87 -21.05 -10.22
N GLU A 135 7.01 -21.73 -10.19
CA GLU A 135 7.29 -22.82 -9.24
C GLU A 135 7.50 -22.33 -7.81
N LYS A 136 7.02 -23.10 -6.83
CA LYS A 136 7.16 -22.76 -5.39
C LYS A 136 8.62 -22.57 -4.94
N THR A 137 9.57 -23.21 -5.61
CA THR A 137 11.01 -23.10 -5.31
C THR A 137 11.64 -21.81 -5.83
N ASN A 138 10.97 -21.10 -6.74
CA ASN A 138 11.43 -19.83 -7.28
C ASN A 138 10.23 -18.89 -7.58
N PRO A 139 9.54 -18.41 -6.53
CA PRO A 139 8.30 -17.67 -6.69
C PRO A 139 8.55 -16.29 -7.32
N ILE A 140 7.77 -15.96 -8.35
CA ILE A 140 7.74 -14.62 -8.94
C ILE A 140 6.60 -13.84 -8.29
N TRP A 141 6.93 -13.00 -7.31
CA TRP A 141 5.93 -12.22 -6.57
C TRP A 141 5.35 -11.06 -7.38
N LYS A 142 4.03 -11.10 -7.55
CA LYS A 142 3.18 -10.12 -8.25
C LYS A 142 2.07 -9.66 -7.31
N PHE A 143 1.26 -8.72 -7.76
CA PHE A 143 0.15 -8.21 -6.96
C PHE A 143 -1.08 -7.89 -7.82
N SER A 144 -2.23 -7.91 -7.16
CA SER A 144 -3.50 -7.48 -7.71
C SER A 144 -4.22 -6.56 -6.73
N VAL A 145 -4.97 -5.59 -7.26
CA VAL A 145 -5.98 -4.84 -6.51
C VAL A 145 -7.34 -5.39 -6.87
N LEU A 146 -8.07 -5.85 -5.87
CA LEU A 146 -9.44 -6.32 -6.00
C LEU A 146 -10.41 -5.27 -5.46
N ARG A 147 -11.59 -5.22 -6.08
CA ARG A 147 -12.71 -4.36 -5.67
C ARG A 147 -13.95 -5.20 -5.51
N TYR A 148 -14.78 -4.84 -4.55
CA TYR A 148 -16.13 -5.37 -4.47
C TYR A 148 -16.97 -4.80 -5.62
N ASN A 149 -17.67 -5.68 -6.35
CA ASN A 149 -18.44 -5.31 -7.55
C ASN A 149 -19.97 -5.34 -7.36
N GLY A 150 -20.45 -5.49 -6.12
CA GLY A 150 -21.88 -5.71 -5.80
C GLY A 150 -22.24 -7.17 -5.55
N GLU A 151 -21.36 -8.11 -5.90
CA GLU A 151 -21.54 -9.54 -5.63
C GLU A 151 -20.36 -10.12 -4.86
N LYS A 152 -19.13 -9.77 -5.24
CA LYS A 152 -17.89 -10.29 -4.63
C LYS A 152 -16.69 -9.39 -4.92
N TYR A 153 -15.60 -9.63 -4.22
CA TYR A 153 -14.28 -9.11 -4.57
C TYR A 153 -13.80 -9.72 -5.88
N ALA A 154 -13.54 -8.87 -6.87
CA ALA A 154 -13.04 -9.25 -8.19
C ALA A 154 -11.79 -8.44 -8.55
N VAL A 155 -10.92 -9.02 -9.38
CA VAL A 155 -9.70 -8.36 -9.84
C VAL A 155 -10.05 -7.11 -10.64
N TYR A 156 -9.57 -5.97 -10.17
CA TYR A 156 -9.74 -4.68 -10.85
C TYR A 156 -8.45 -4.25 -11.56
N TYR A 157 -7.29 -4.51 -10.95
CA TYR A 157 -5.99 -4.18 -11.51
C TYR A 157 -4.99 -5.28 -11.17
N SER A 158 -4.34 -5.86 -12.18
CA SER A 158 -3.33 -6.91 -12.02
C SER A 158 -2.25 -6.68 -13.07
N PRO A 159 -1.33 -5.74 -12.84
CA PRO A 159 -0.24 -5.51 -13.77
C PRO A 159 0.71 -6.71 -13.67
N ASP A 160 1.26 -7.16 -14.79
CA ASP A 160 2.29 -8.20 -14.78
C ASP A 160 3.64 -7.62 -14.34
N LEU A 161 3.70 -7.12 -13.10
CA LEU A 161 4.82 -6.38 -12.55
C LEU A 161 5.25 -6.96 -11.20
N THR A 162 6.55 -7.18 -11.10
CA THR A 162 7.25 -7.52 -9.86
C THR A 162 7.78 -6.27 -9.17
N TYR A 163 8.35 -6.41 -7.97
CA TYR A 163 9.11 -5.36 -7.29
C TYR A 163 10.16 -4.72 -8.21
N GLY A 164 11.04 -5.54 -8.79
CA GLY A 164 12.09 -5.07 -9.70
C GLY A 164 11.52 -4.49 -11.00
N GLY A 165 10.40 -5.03 -11.48
CA GLY A 165 9.67 -4.48 -12.63
C GLY A 165 9.20 -3.05 -12.39
N LEU A 166 8.55 -2.79 -11.26
CA LEU A 166 8.11 -1.45 -10.87
C LEU A 166 9.29 -0.48 -10.69
N GLN A 167 10.37 -0.89 -10.02
CA GLN A 167 11.56 -0.06 -9.86
C GLN A 167 12.16 0.33 -11.21
N ASN A 168 12.37 -0.63 -12.10
CA ASN A 168 12.95 -0.40 -13.42
C ASN A 168 12.06 0.51 -14.28
N LEU A 169 10.74 0.31 -14.22
CA LEU A 169 9.79 1.16 -14.91
C LEU A 169 9.81 2.60 -14.36
N GLY A 170 9.88 2.77 -13.04
CA GLY A 170 10.03 4.08 -12.40
C GLY A 170 11.31 4.80 -12.83
N LEU A 171 12.45 4.11 -12.83
CA LEU A 171 13.72 4.65 -13.29
C LEU A 171 13.70 5.02 -14.78
N LYS A 172 13.06 4.20 -15.61
CA LYS A 172 12.86 4.48 -17.04
C LYS A 172 12.05 5.77 -17.22
N TYR A 173 10.93 5.92 -16.51
CA TYR A 173 10.14 7.15 -16.56
C TYR A 173 10.89 8.36 -16.04
N TYR A 174 11.67 8.21 -14.96
CA TYR A 174 12.50 9.28 -14.43
C TYR A 174 13.53 9.77 -15.45
N LYS A 175 14.24 8.85 -16.11
CA LYS A 175 15.21 9.16 -17.20
C LYS A 175 14.55 9.88 -18.37
N GLN A 176 13.31 9.51 -18.70
CA GLN A 176 12.48 10.18 -19.72
C GLN A 176 11.87 11.52 -19.25
N LYS A 177 12.19 11.99 -18.03
CA LYS A 177 11.61 13.18 -17.40
C LYS A 177 10.08 13.09 -17.18
N LYS A 178 9.50 11.89 -17.25
CA LYS A 178 8.09 11.62 -16.95
C LYS A 178 7.90 11.42 -15.45
N TYR A 179 8.20 12.46 -14.67
CA TYR A 179 8.35 12.37 -13.21
C TYR A 179 7.07 11.93 -12.48
N LYS A 180 5.89 12.31 -12.97
CA LYS A 180 4.60 11.87 -12.39
C LYS A 180 4.41 10.36 -12.51
N LEU A 181 4.82 9.74 -13.63
CA LEU A 181 4.75 8.29 -13.80
C LEU A 181 5.82 7.58 -12.97
N ALA A 182 7.01 8.17 -12.84
CA ALA A 182 8.05 7.66 -11.95
C ALA A 182 7.59 7.64 -10.49
N GLU A 183 6.96 8.73 -10.03
CA GLU A 183 6.36 8.82 -8.70
C GLU A 183 5.35 7.68 -8.46
N ILE A 184 4.44 7.43 -9.40
CA ILE A 184 3.46 6.33 -9.28
C ILE A 184 4.17 4.99 -9.11
N CYS A 185 5.21 4.71 -9.90
CA CYS A 185 5.95 3.46 -9.79
C CYS A 185 6.59 3.29 -8.41
N PHE A 186 7.29 4.31 -7.93
CA PHE A 186 7.99 4.23 -6.64
C PHE A 186 7.03 4.20 -5.45
N ARG A 187 5.89 4.90 -5.53
CA ARG A 187 4.82 4.75 -4.52
C ARG A 187 4.27 3.33 -4.49
N ASN A 188 4.02 2.73 -5.66
CA ASN A 188 3.54 1.34 -5.72
C ASN A 188 4.55 0.36 -5.12
N VAL A 189 5.86 0.55 -5.35
CA VAL A 189 6.88 -0.29 -4.71
C VAL A 189 6.72 -0.26 -3.19
N ILE A 190 6.61 0.92 -2.60
CA ILE A 190 6.50 1.12 -1.15
C ILE A 190 5.17 0.56 -0.60
N THR A 191 4.06 0.77 -1.30
CA THR A 191 2.74 0.30 -0.86
C THR A 191 2.65 -1.23 -0.93
N VAL A 192 3.11 -1.83 -2.04
CA VAL A 192 2.94 -3.26 -2.29
C VAL A 192 3.97 -4.08 -1.50
N TYR A 193 5.24 -3.73 -1.61
CA TYR A 193 6.36 -4.51 -1.06
C TYR A 193 6.92 -3.75 0.14
N SER A 194 6.27 -3.95 1.29
CA SER A 194 6.43 -3.15 2.53
C SER A 194 7.82 -3.22 3.20
N ASP A 195 8.79 -3.92 2.64
CA ASP A 195 10.20 -3.87 3.03
C ASP A 195 10.89 -2.70 2.32
N SER A 196 10.32 -1.50 2.43
CA SER A 196 10.79 -0.31 1.73
C SER A 196 12.29 -0.11 1.98
N ASN A 197 13.10 -0.41 0.98
CA ASN A 197 14.51 -0.17 1.07
C ASN A 197 14.72 1.35 0.94
N SER A 198 15.73 1.90 1.61
CA SER A 198 16.05 3.34 1.52
C SER A 198 16.21 3.80 0.07
N ILE A 199 16.58 2.90 -0.85
CA ILE A 199 16.63 3.14 -2.29
C ILE A 199 15.27 3.55 -2.86
N ASP A 200 14.18 2.87 -2.49
CA ASP A 200 12.82 3.16 -2.99
C ASP A 200 12.34 4.53 -2.51
N ILE A 201 12.58 4.81 -1.24
CA ILE A 201 12.29 6.10 -0.62
C ILE A 201 13.06 7.23 -1.32
N ASN A 202 14.36 7.01 -1.56
CA ASN A 202 15.21 7.99 -2.24
C ASN A 202 14.75 8.24 -3.69
N ASN A 203 14.38 7.18 -4.41
CA ASN A 203 13.85 7.30 -5.78
C ASN A 203 12.52 8.06 -5.84
N LEU A 204 11.62 7.81 -4.89
CA LEU A 204 10.39 8.58 -4.74
C LEU A 204 10.70 10.05 -4.44
N ALA A 205 11.57 10.33 -3.46
CA ALA A 205 11.94 11.69 -3.08
C ALA A 205 12.53 12.48 -4.26
N LEU A 206 13.44 11.89 -5.03
CA LEU A 206 13.98 12.51 -6.24
C LEU A 206 12.89 12.83 -7.28
N SER A 207 11.93 11.93 -7.45
CA SER A 207 10.79 12.13 -8.38
C SER A 207 9.86 13.25 -7.89
N LEU A 208 9.66 13.39 -6.58
CA LEU A 208 8.89 14.47 -5.95
C LEU A 208 9.59 15.83 -6.12
N MET A 209 10.90 15.89 -5.87
CA MET A 209 11.69 17.11 -6.03
C MET A 209 11.66 17.64 -7.47
N LYS A 210 11.71 16.75 -8.47
CA LYS A 210 11.58 17.13 -9.89
C LYS A 210 10.22 17.71 -10.25
N GLN A 211 9.23 17.54 -9.39
CA GLN A 211 7.89 18.11 -9.50
C GLN A 211 7.69 19.30 -8.53
N ASN A 212 8.76 19.82 -7.93
CA ASN A 212 8.73 20.87 -6.90
C ASN A 212 7.93 20.50 -5.63
N LYS A 213 7.66 19.22 -5.39
CA LYS A 213 7.02 18.71 -4.16
C LYS A 213 8.05 18.55 -3.03
N ASN A 214 8.78 19.63 -2.73
CA ASN A 214 9.92 19.59 -1.81
C ASN A 214 9.52 19.29 -0.36
N ASP A 215 8.36 19.77 0.11
CA ASP A 215 7.86 19.49 1.47
C ASP A 215 7.53 18.00 1.67
N GLU A 216 6.93 17.37 0.65
CA GLU A 216 6.64 15.94 0.71
C GLU A 216 7.92 15.11 0.68
N ALA A 217 8.88 15.49 -0.18
CA ALA A 217 10.19 14.83 -0.23
C ALA A 217 10.94 14.96 1.10
N GLU A 218 10.90 16.13 1.74
CA GLU A 218 11.49 16.34 3.07
C GLU A 218 10.88 15.40 4.10
N ASN A 219 9.56 15.41 4.25
CA ASN A 219 8.85 14.58 5.22
C ASN A 219 9.16 13.09 5.02
N LEU A 220 9.17 12.66 3.76
CA LEU A 220 9.49 11.28 3.38
C LEU A 220 10.92 10.89 3.80
N LEU A 221 11.91 11.72 3.48
CA LEU A 221 13.32 11.46 3.80
C LEU A 221 13.61 11.56 5.30
N LEU A 222 13.00 12.52 6.01
CA LEU A 222 13.13 12.64 7.46
C LEU A 222 12.55 11.41 8.16
N LYS A 223 11.38 10.92 7.73
CA LYS A 223 10.78 9.69 8.25
C LYS A 223 11.65 8.46 7.99
N GLU A 224 12.33 8.40 6.85
CA GLU A 224 13.27 7.31 6.58
C GLU A 224 14.50 7.38 7.49
N LEU A 225 15.03 8.59 7.75
CA LEU A 225 16.19 8.78 8.62
C LEU A 225 15.94 8.43 10.09
N THR A 226 14.67 8.37 10.55
CA THR A 226 14.35 7.84 11.88
C THR A 226 14.51 6.31 11.94
N LYS A 227 14.40 5.62 10.80
CA LYS A 227 14.56 4.17 10.67
C LYS A 227 15.99 3.79 10.30
N ARG A 228 16.54 4.41 9.27
CA ARG A 228 17.85 4.10 8.71
C ARG A 228 18.60 5.36 8.28
N LYS A 229 19.75 5.60 8.91
CA LYS A 229 20.68 6.65 8.51
C LYS A 229 21.50 6.15 7.32
N SER A 230 21.44 6.84 6.19
CA SER A 230 22.26 6.52 5.02
C SER A 230 22.83 7.78 4.38
N ALA A 231 23.99 7.65 3.73
CA ALA A 231 24.64 8.76 3.05
C ALA A 231 23.76 9.33 1.92
N ASP A 232 23.05 8.46 1.19
CA ASP A 232 22.18 8.84 0.08
C ASP A 232 20.93 9.59 0.56
N THR A 233 20.29 9.11 1.64
CA THR A 233 19.12 9.77 2.21
C THR A 233 19.48 11.16 2.77
N PHE A 234 20.62 11.29 3.45
CA PHE A 234 21.13 12.60 3.88
C PHE A 234 21.47 13.51 2.70
N TYR A 235 22.07 12.96 1.64
CA TYR A 235 22.41 13.73 0.45
C TYR A 235 21.15 14.25 -0.24
N ASN A 236 20.16 13.40 -0.49
CA ASN A 236 18.90 13.80 -1.10
C ASN A 236 18.16 14.83 -0.25
N LEU A 237 18.19 14.71 1.08
CA LEU A 237 17.60 15.70 1.96
C LEU A 237 18.33 17.05 1.87
N SER A 238 19.67 17.06 1.72
CA SER A 238 20.42 18.30 1.46
C SER A 238 20.01 18.94 0.13
N LEU A 239 19.72 18.14 -0.90
CA LEU A 239 19.22 18.63 -2.18
C LEU A 239 17.81 19.22 -2.07
N VAL A 240 16.96 18.70 -1.19
CA VAL A 240 15.64 19.29 -0.87
C VAL A 240 15.83 20.70 -0.30
N TYR A 241 16.68 20.87 0.71
CA TYR A 241 16.93 22.18 1.32
C TYR A 241 17.61 23.15 0.36
N LYS A 242 18.51 22.66 -0.50
CA LYS A 242 19.05 23.44 -1.62
C LYS A 242 17.94 24.00 -2.53
N ASN A 243 16.96 23.18 -2.89
CA ASN A 243 15.82 23.62 -3.72
C ASN A 243 14.94 24.65 -2.99
N LYS A 244 14.87 24.58 -1.66
CA LYS A 244 14.15 25.55 -0.81
C LYS A 244 14.93 26.84 -0.54
N GLY A 245 16.22 26.88 -0.88
CA GLY A 245 17.12 28.00 -0.54
C GLY A 245 17.55 28.02 0.94
N ASP A 246 17.31 26.96 1.69
CA ASP A 246 17.72 26.83 3.09
C ASP A 246 19.18 26.35 3.16
N VAL A 247 20.09 27.33 3.22
CA VAL A 247 21.54 27.11 3.22
C VAL A 247 22.00 26.38 4.49
N GLU A 248 21.38 26.68 5.63
CA GLU A 248 21.76 26.09 6.91
C GLU A 248 21.49 24.58 6.91
N ASN A 249 20.27 24.18 6.54
CA ASN A 249 19.92 22.77 6.48
C ASN A 249 20.59 22.07 5.29
N GLU A 250 20.82 22.73 4.15
CA GLU A 250 21.65 22.18 3.07
C GLU A 250 23.03 21.78 3.60
N LEU A 251 23.73 22.71 4.27
CA LEU A 251 25.06 22.48 4.83
C LEU A 251 25.05 21.35 5.86
N LYS A 252 24.09 21.37 6.79
CA LYS A 252 23.94 20.36 7.85
C LYS A 252 23.81 18.95 7.29
N TYR A 253 22.88 18.73 6.37
CA TYR A 253 22.60 17.38 5.85
C TYR A 253 23.64 16.93 4.82
N LEU A 254 24.20 17.85 4.03
CA LEU A 254 25.30 17.54 3.13
C LEU A 254 26.56 17.10 3.90
N THR A 255 26.86 17.77 5.02
CA THR A 255 27.95 17.38 5.92
C THR A 255 27.71 16.00 6.52
N LYS A 256 26.50 15.70 7.00
CA LYS A 256 26.15 14.36 7.50
C LYS A 256 26.34 13.27 6.44
N SER A 257 25.94 13.53 5.19
CA SER A 257 26.18 12.60 4.08
C SER A 257 27.67 12.39 3.81
N ASN A 258 28.45 13.47 3.78
CA ASN A 258 29.88 13.42 3.47
C ASN A 258 30.69 12.73 4.58
N ASN A 259 30.27 12.85 5.84
CA ASN A 259 30.90 12.14 6.95
C ASN A 259 30.69 10.62 6.88
N LEU A 260 29.62 10.15 6.22
CA LEU A 260 29.37 8.72 6.01
C LEU A 260 30.09 8.21 4.75
N VAL A 261 30.00 8.95 3.65
CA VAL A 261 30.67 8.63 2.39
C VAL A 261 31.21 9.93 1.80
N GLU A 262 32.52 10.12 1.96
CA GLU A 262 33.21 11.31 1.49
C GLU A 262 33.22 11.35 -0.04
N SER A 263 33.10 12.56 -0.60
CA SER A 263 33.40 12.81 -2.01
C SER A 263 33.87 14.24 -2.22
N ASP A 264 34.78 14.42 -3.17
CA ASP A 264 35.30 15.74 -3.55
C ASP A 264 34.20 16.75 -3.88
N PHE A 265 33.14 16.29 -4.54
CA PHE A 265 32.00 17.12 -4.90
C PHE A 265 31.30 17.68 -3.65
N LYS A 266 30.93 16.81 -2.71
CA LYS A 266 30.28 17.21 -1.45
C LYS A 266 31.22 18.10 -0.64
N THR A 267 32.50 17.74 -0.50
CA THR A 267 33.50 18.53 0.22
C THR A 267 33.66 19.95 -0.34
N LYS A 268 33.72 20.11 -1.67
CA LYS A 268 33.77 21.43 -2.33
C LYS A 268 32.50 22.25 -2.06
N ARG A 269 31.31 21.64 -2.17
CA ARG A 269 30.04 22.33 -1.90
C ARG A 269 29.92 22.74 -0.43
N ILE A 270 30.32 21.89 0.52
CA ILE A 270 30.36 22.22 1.95
C ILE A 270 31.26 23.44 2.21
N LYS A 271 32.46 23.48 1.63
CA LYS A 271 33.36 24.65 1.76
C LYS A 271 32.72 25.93 1.23
N TYR A 272 32.05 25.87 0.08
CA TYR A 272 31.33 27.01 -0.47
C TYR A 272 30.19 27.49 0.43
N LEU A 273 29.38 26.56 0.96
CA LEU A 273 28.24 26.92 1.82
C LEU A 273 28.67 27.56 3.14
N LYS A 274 29.84 27.23 3.67
CA LYS A 274 30.41 27.85 4.88
C LYS A 274 30.87 29.30 4.69
N LEU A 275 31.01 29.75 3.45
CA LEU A 275 31.45 31.11 3.09
C LEU A 275 30.27 32.04 2.77
N LYS A 276 29.05 31.52 2.73
CA LYS A 276 27.81 32.28 2.55
C LYS A 276 27.15 32.55 3.89
#